data_AF-K2FI06-F1
#
_entry.id   AF-K2FI06-F1
#
_cell.length_a   1.000
_cell.length_b   1.000
_cell.length_c   1.000
_cell.angle_alpha   90.00
_cell.angle_beta   90.00
_cell.angle_gamma   90.00
#
_symmetry.space_group_name_H-M   'P 1'
#
loop_
_entity.id
_entity.type
_entity.pdbx_description
1 polymer ?
#
loop_
_entity_poly.entity_id
_entity_poly.type
_entity_poly.pdbx_seq_one_letter_code
_entity_poly.pdbx_strand_id
1 'polypeptide(L)'
;MLKIIETKSHGLGKSKPHTKQSSDSGADPSVESFLRLLKVYQSFSLSSEDKTRSIFAIAEDKAFGVYGGVVLYPQKVSDLSDKVGKVISTLQPNKEDVWCVRLCLCIDQDDQFVSLDSLDFKEAFYQNLLNTMMQFGERESLDFLVLTLTCDEYHNSRIYGSWPYILEIKPSSSSDGFFHGLLSLKNKKQRLGTSSNQKFEILLTVPANDQNPTERTVQ
;
A
#
# COMPACT_ATOMS: atom_id res chain seq x y z
N MET A 1 -13.13 9.15 -12.32
CA MET A 1 -11.99 8.84 -13.22
C MET A 1 -10.72 9.05 -12.42
N LEU A 2 -9.73 8.14 -12.47
CA LEU A 2 -8.47 8.34 -11.75
C LEU A 2 -7.56 9.32 -12.50
N LYS A 3 -7.04 10.30 -11.78
CA LYS A 3 -6.03 11.24 -12.24
C LYS A 3 -4.70 10.87 -11.61
N ILE A 4 -3.72 10.50 -12.42
CA ILE A 4 -2.37 10.20 -11.96
C ILE A 4 -1.58 11.50 -11.86
N ILE A 5 -1.02 11.76 -10.69
CA ILE A 5 -0.20 12.93 -10.38
C ILE A 5 1.15 12.43 -9.88
N GLU A 6 2.20 12.69 -10.66
CA GLU A 6 3.57 12.39 -10.29
C GLU A 6 4.22 13.64 -9.70
N THR A 7 4.69 13.56 -8.45
CA THR A 7 5.54 14.62 -7.92
C THR A 7 6.94 14.39 -8.50
N LYS A 8 7.42 15.35 -9.29
CA LYS A 8 8.76 15.25 -9.87
C LYS A 8 9.78 15.39 -8.74
N SER A 9 10.44 14.30 -8.39
CA SER A 9 11.71 14.38 -7.68
C SER A 9 12.71 15.02 -8.64
N HIS A 10 13.15 16.25 -8.35
CA HIS A 10 14.37 16.76 -8.93
C HIS A 10 15.49 15.83 -8.44
N GLY A 11 15.87 14.88 -9.31
CA GLY A 11 16.84 13.85 -8.97
C GLY A 11 18.06 14.46 -8.30
N LEU A 12 18.57 13.78 -7.27
CA LEU A 12 19.88 14.03 -6.66
C LEU A 12 21.01 13.80 -7.70
N GLY A 13 21.01 14.58 -8.77
CA GLY A 13 22.18 14.81 -9.58
C GLY A 13 23.11 15.69 -8.77
N LYS A 14 24.31 15.18 -8.49
CA LYS A 14 25.42 15.94 -7.88
C LYS A 14 25.71 17.17 -8.75
N SER A 15 25.01 18.28 -8.53
CA SER A 15 25.20 19.53 -9.28
C SER A 15 25.63 20.65 -8.34
N LYS A 16 26.61 21.41 -8.84
CA LYS A 16 27.31 22.51 -8.18
C LYS A 16 26.34 23.60 -7.68
N PRO A 17 26.72 24.38 -6.66
CA PRO A 17 25.87 25.41 -6.09
C PRO A 17 25.65 26.54 -7.10
N HIS A 18 24.49 26.59 -7.74
CA HIS A 18 24.00 27.77 -8.44
C HIS A 18 22.76 28.32 -7.74
N THR A 19 22.83 29.63 -7.53
CA THR A 19 21.91 30.59 -6.94
C THR A 19 20.43 30.16 -6.92
N LYS A 20 19.87 30.11 -5.70
CA LYS A 20 18.48 29.85 -5.38
C LYS A 20 17.55 30.91 -6.00
N GLN A 21 16.76 30.51 -7.00
CA GLN A 21 15.43 31.07 -7.19
C GLN A 21 14.44 30.10 -6.54
N SER A 22 13.84 30.52 -5.43
CA SER A 22 12.74 29.81 -4.79
C SER A 22 11.47 30.01 -5.62
N SER A 23 11.29 29.21 -6.66
CA SER A 23 9.97 29.00 -7.23
C SER A 23 9.18 28.19 -6.23
N ASP A 24 8.25 28.86 -5.53
CA ASP A 24 7.27 28.24 -4.66
C ASP A 24 6.36 27.36 -5.53
N SER A 25 6.77 26.11 -5.75
CA SER A 25 5.98 25.12 -6.45
C SER A 25 4.85 24.72 -5.50
N GLY A 26 3.79 25.53 -5.47
CA GLY A 26 2.60 25.26 -4.67
C GLY A 26 2.16 23.81 -4.90
N ALA A 27 2.05 23.06 -3.80
CA ALA A 27 1.62 21.66 -3.85
C ALA A 27 0.26 21.55 -4.55
N ASP A 28 0.09 20.49 -5.35
CA ASP A 28 -1.18 20.24 -6.03
C ASP A 28 -2.31 20.14 -4.98
N PRO A 29 -3.37 20.96 -5.08
CA PRO A 29 -4.43 20.99 -4.06
C PRO A 29 -5.15 19.64 -3.92
N SER A 30 -5.22 18.82 -4.98
CA SER A 30 -5.79 17.47 -4.93
C SER A 30 -4.93 16.54 -4.08
N VAL A 31 -3.60 16.65 -4.18
CA VAL A 31 -2.65 15.86 -3.36
C VAL A 31 -2.80 16.19 -1.88
N GLU A 32 -2.84 17.47 -1.52
CA GLU A 32 -3.02 17.87 -0.13
C GLU A 32 -4.39 17.46 0.42
N SER A 33 -5.44 17.50 -0.41
CA SER A 33 -6.77 17.03 -0.03
C SER A 33 -6.78 15.52 0.21
N PHE A 34 -6.15 14.73 -0.66
CA PHE A 34 -6.02 13.28 -0.49
C PHE A 34 -5.21 12.91 0.75
N LEU A 35 -4.12 13.61 1.02
CA LEU A 35 -3.31 13.39 2.22
C LEU A 35 -4.08 13.71 3.51
N ARG A 36 -4.97 14.71 3.50
CA ARG A 36 -5.88 14.97 4.63
C ARG A 36 -6.83 13.81 4.87
N LEU A 37 -7.38 13.21 3.81
CA LEU A 37 -8.22 12.02 3.94
C LEU A 37 -7.45 10.86 4.59
N LEU A 38 -6.25 10.54 4.09
CA LEU A 38 -5.41 9.51 4.69
C LEU A 38 -5.07 9.83 6.16
N LYS A 39 -4.86 11.10 6.50
CA LYS A 39 -4.61 11.49 7.89
C LYS A 39 -5.82 11.26 8.79
N VAL A 40 -7.02 11.60 8.32
CA VAL A 40 -8.26 11.45 9.08
C VAL A 40 -8.63 9.97 9.25
N TYR A 41 -8.64 9.20 8.16
CA TYR A 41 -9.16 7.83 8.17
C TYR A 41 -8.12 6.76 8.55
N GLN A 42 -6.82 7.04 8.39
CA GLN A 42 -5.75 6.06 8.63
C GLN A 42 -4.63 6.57 9.53
N SER A 43 -4.75 7.78 10.10
CA SER A 43 -3.68 8.43 10.88
C SER A 43 -2.35 8.58 10.13
N PHE A 44 -2.36 8.42 8.80
CA PHE A 44 -1.15 8.40 7.97
C PHE A 44 -0.71 9.81 7.58
N SER A 45 0.61 10.03 7.56
CA SER A 45 1.23 11.28 7.10
C SER A 45 2.57 11.01 6.45
N LEU A 46 2.85 11.70 5.35
CA LEU A 46 4.16 11.69 4.70
C LEU A 46 5.00 12.89 5.14
N SER A 47 6.29 12.66 5.33
CA SER A 47 7.26 13.76 5.49
C SER A 47 7.35 14.56 4.19
N SER A 48 7.82 15.81 4.25
CA SER A 48 8.02 16.62 3.04
C SER A 48 8.98 15.95 2.05
N GLU A 49 10.00 15.24 2.55
CA GLU A 49 10.93 14.48 1.71
C GLU A 49 10.20 13.33 1.00
N ASP A 50 9.42 12.53 1.73
CA ASP A 50 8.69 11.40 1.12
C ASP A 50 7.66 11.88 0.12
N LYS A 51 6.93 12.98 0.41
CA LYS A 51 5.97 13.58 -0.54
C LYS A 51 6.60 13.87 -1.91
N THR A 52 7.86 14.31 -1.96
CA THR A 52 8.57 14.59 -3.23
C THR A 52 9.03 13.35 -3.99
N ARG A 53 9.04 12.20 -3.32
CA ARG A 53 9.41 10.89 -3.87
C ARG A 53 8.19 9.99 -4.11
N SER A 54 6.99 10.48 -3.79
CA SER A 54 5.74 9.73 -3.89
C SER A 54 5.05 9.91 -5.23
N ILE A 55 4.28 8.91 -5.62
CA ILE A 55 3.37 8.98 -6.76
C ILE A 55 1.95 8.86 -6.24
N PHE A 56 1.06 9.69 -6.78
CA PHE A 56 -0.33 9.75 -6.39
C PHE A 56 -1.20 9.37 -7.58
N ALA A 57 -2.23 8.56 -7.34
CA ALA A 57 -3.33 8.42 -8.29
C ALA A 57 -4.62 8.71 -7.54
N ILE A 58 -5.21 9.86 -7.84
CA ILE A 58 -6.29 10.47 -7.07
C ILE A 58 -7.60 10.31 -7.84
N ALA A 59 -8.63 9.93 -7.12
CA ALA A 59 -9.99 9.88 -7.63
C ALA A 59 -10.71 11.18 -7.24
N GLU A 60 -11.08 11.95 -8.25
CA GLU A 60 -11.78 13.23 -8.07
C GLU A 60 -12.88 13.45 -9.11
N ASP A 61 -13.93 14.16 -8.72
CA ASP A 61 -14.92 14.71 -9.63
C ASP A 61 -15.52 16.03 -9.11
N LYS A 62 -16.43 16.63 -9.89
CA LYS A 62 -17.04 17.93 -9.55
C LYS A 62 -18.04 17.87 -8.40
N ALA A 63 -18.65 16.71 -8.15
CA ALA A 63 -19.70 16.54 -7.14
C ALA A 63 -19.11 16.26 -5.76
N PHE A 64 -18.12 15.37 -5.69
CA PHE A 64 -17.53 14.89 -4.45
C PHE A 64 -16.16 15.49 -4.14
N GLY A 65 -15.55 16.22 -5.08
CA GLY A 65 -14.16 16.64 -4.95
C GLY A 65 -13.23 15.43 -4.94
N VAL A 66 -12.18 15.46 -4.11
CA VAL A 66 -11.30 14.30 -3.89
C VAL A 66 -11.99 13.34 -2.93
N TYR A 67 -12.28 12.13 -3.40
CA TYR A 67 -13.00 11.11 -2.62
C TYR A 67 -12.18 9.83 -2.40
N GLY A 68 -10.95 9.77 -2.92
CA GLY A 68 -10.10 8.61 -2.73
C GLY A 68 -8.88 8.60 -3.63
N GLY A 69 -8.19 7.47 -3.65
CA GLY A 69 -6.99 7.28 -4.44
C GLY A 69 -5.96 6.39 -3.77
N VAL A 70 -4.75 6.41 -4.29
CA VAL A 70 -3.59 5.69 -3.78
C VAL A 70 -2.36 6.59 -3.78
N VAL A 71 -1.51 6.42 -2.76
CA VAL A 71 -0.15 6.95 -2.73
C VAL A 71 0.84 5.78 -2.69
N LEU A 72 1.82 5.85 -3.58
CA LEU A 72 2.97 4.97 -3.62
C LEU A 72 4.18 5.77 -3.15
N TYR A 73 4.92 5.26 -2.18
CA TYR A 73 6.07 5.96 -1.60
C TYR A 73 7.18 4.99 -1.21
N PRO A 74 8.45 5.37 -1.34
CA PRO A 74 9.56 4.53 -0.90
C PRO A 74 9.66 4.55 0.63
N GLN A 75 9.99 3.42 1.24
CA GLN A 75 10.24 3.29 2.67
C GLN A 75 11.37 2.29 2.90
N LYS A 76 12.21 2.54 3.91
CA LYS A 76 13.25 1.60 4.30
C LYS A 76 12.66 0.32 4.87
N VAL A 77 13.27 -0.81 4.57
CA VAL A 77 12.85 -2.12 5.13
C VAL A 77 12.93 -2.12 6.66
N SER A 78 13.88 -1.38 7.24
CA SER A 78 14.02 -1.21 8.70
C SER A 78 12.83 -0.52 9.37
N ASP A 79 12.05 0.25 8.61
CA ASP A 79 10.96 1.07 9.13
C ASP A 79 9.60 0.36 8.99
N LEU A 80 9.59 -0.83 8.39
CA LEU A 80 8.41 -1.69 8.26
C LEU A 80 8.15 -2.44 9.57
N SER A 81 6.94 -2.99 9.72
CA SER A 81 6.66 -3.89 10.83
C SER A 81 7.59 -5.12 10.79
N ASP A 82 8.05 -5.59 11.95
CA ASP A 82 9.01 -6.71 12.07
C ASP A 82 8.65 -7.91 11.20
N LYS A 83 7.35 -8.25 11.13
CA LYS A 83 6.87 -9.38 10.33
C LYS A 83 7.07 -9.14 8.83
N VAL A 84 6.70 -7.97 8.33
CA VAL A 84 6.83 -7.61 6.91
C VAL A 84 8.30 -7.45 6.55
N GLY A 85 9.06 -6.73 7.36
CA GLY A 85 10.51 -6.54 7.19
C GLY A 85 11.25 -7.87 7.11
N LYS A 86 10.99 -8.81 8.04
CA LYS A 86 11.59 -10.16 8.00
C LYS A 86 11.28 -10.93 6.72
N VAL A 87 10.05 -10.85 6.22
CA VAL A 87 9.68 -11.53 4.97
C VAL A 87 10.43 -10.88 3.79
N ILE A 88 10.48 -9.55 3.73
CA ILE A 88 11.20 -8.84 2.66
C ILE A 88 12.69 -9.14 2.71
N SER A 89 13.33 -9.09 3.87
CA SER A 89 14.76 -9.44 4.03
C SER A 89 15.04 -10.90 3.68
N THR A 90 14.05 -11.79 3.79
CA THR A 90 14.19 -13.19 3.35
C THR A 90 14.09 -13.31 1.83
N LEU A 91 13.15 -12.59 1.22
CA LEU A 91 12.92 -12.61 -0.23
C LEU A 91 13.98 -11.85 -1.02
N GLN A 92 14.46 -10.73 -0.48
CA GLN A 92 15.40 -9.80 -1.10
C GLN A 92 16.41 -9.26 -0.05
N PRO A 93 17.40 -10.06 0.38
CA PRO A 93 18.30 -9.71 1.50
C PRO A 93 19.09 -8.42 1.33
N ASN A 94 19.34 -8.00 0.10
CA ASN A 94 20.13 -6.80 -0.22
C ASN A 94 19.26 -5.55 -0.48
N LYS A 95 17.95 -5.64 -0.27
CA LYS A 95 17.00 -4.55 -0.54
C LYS A 95 16.89 -3.65 0.69
N GLU A 96 17.36 -2.40 0.57
CA GLU A 96 17.27 -1.42 1.65
C GLU A 96 15.93 -0.66 1.65
N ASP A 97 15.42 -0.33 0.46
CA ASP A 97 14.17 0.42 0.26
C ASP A 97 13.16 -0.40 -0.54
N VAL A 98 11.88 -0.27 -0.20
CA VAL A 98 10.76 -0.86 -0.92
C VAL A 98 9.68 0.17 -1.19
N TRP A 99 8.86 -0.07 -2.21
CA TRP A 99 7.69 0.75 -2.49
C TRP A 99 6.50 0.28 -1.67
N CYS A 100 6.00 1.20 -0.85
CA CYS A 100 4.83 1.03 0.00
C CYS A 100 3.62 1.72 -0.62
N VAL A 101 2.43 1.24 -0.25
CA VAL A 101 1.15 1.68 -0.80
C VAL A 101 0.17 1.92 0.33
N ARG A 102 -0.47 3.09 0.29
CA ARG A 102 -1.67 3.45 1.07
C ARG A 102 -2.75 3.90 0.12
N LEU A 103 -3.99 3.52 0.35
CA LEU A 103 -5.13 3.95 -0.46
C LEU A 103 -6.29 4.34 0.46
N CYS A 104 -7.17 5.24 0.04
CA CYS A 104 -8.49 5.43 0.68
C CYS A 104 -9.56 5.43 -0.41
N LEU A 105 -10.74 4.93 -0.06
CA LEU A 105 -11.98 5.28 -0.73
C LEU A 105 -12.94 5.82 0.34
N CYS A 106 -13.24 7.11 0.27
CA CYS A 106 -13.96 7.82 1.30
C CYS A 106 -15.23 8.42 0.64
N ILE A 107 -16.19 7.55 0.33
CA ILE A 107 -17.52 7.93 -0.16
C ILE A 107 -18.53 7.46 0.87
N ASP A 108 -19.30 8.41 1.41
CA ASP A 108 -20.46 8.09 2.23
C ASP A 108 -21.48 7.36 1.36
N GLN A 109 -21.61 6.06 1.58
CA GLN A 109 -22.77 5.34 1.11
C GLN A 109 -23.74 5.34 2.27
N ASP A 110 -24.95 5.89 2.06
CA ASP A 110 -26.03 5.66 3.01
C ASP A 110 -26.19 4.14 3.14
N ASP A 111 -25.76 3.61 4.28
CA ASP A 111 -25.61 2.17 4.60
C ASP A 111 -26.91 1.36 4.44
N GLN A 112 -28.02 2.02 4.14
CA GLN A 112 -29.34 1.41 4.07
C GLN A 112 -29.57 0.67 2.75
N PHE A 113 -28.93 1.04 1.63
CA PHE A 113 -29.12 0.33 0.36
C PHE A 113 -27.88 0.34 -0.55
N VAL A 114 -27.27 -0.84 -0.72
CA VAL A 114 -26.27 -1.07 -1.77
C VAL A 114 -26.98 -1.15 -3.12
N SER A 115 -26.90 -0.08 -3.92
CA SER A 115 -27.37 -0.10 -5.30
C SER A 115 -26.39 -0.83 -6.23
N LEU A 116 -26.86 -1.31 -7.38
CA LEU A 116 -26.00 -1.90 -8.41
C LEU A 116 -24.93 -0.91 -8.89
N ASP A 117 -25.32 0.35 -9.08
CA ASP A 117 -24.39 1.42 -9.47
C ASP A 117 -23.25 1.60 -8.46
N SER A 118 -23.53 1.40 -7.17
CA SER A 118 -22.52 1.54 -6.11
C SER A 118 -21.52 0.37 -6.11
N LEU A 119 -21.96 -0.82 -6.51
CA LEU A 119 -21.11 -1.99 -6.72
C LEU A 119 -20.23 -1.82 -7.96
N ASP A 120 -20.82 -1.44 -9.09
CA ASP A 120 -20.10 -1.18 -10.35
C ASP A 120 -19.04 -0.09 -10.16
N PHE A 121 -19.39 0.95 -9.40
CA PHE A 121 -18.45 2.00 -9.03
C PHE A 121 -17.26 1.45 -8.21
N LYS A 122 -17.52 0.64 -7.18
CA LYS A 122 -16.45 0.06 -6.35
C LYS A 122 -15.57 -0.87 -7.17
N GLU A 123 -16.16 -1.73 -8.00
CA GLU A 123 -15.42 -2.60 -8.92
C GLU A 123 -14.51 -1.80 -9.84
N ALA A 124 -15.06 -0.81 -10.55
CA ALA A 124 -14.28 0.05 -11.42
C ALA A 124 -13.16 0.78 -10.66
N PHE A 125 -13.43 1.26 -9.45
CA PHE A 125 -12.42 1.94 -8.63
C PHE A 125 -11.26 1.02 -8.27
N TYR A 126 -11.52 -0.15 -7.69
CA TYR A 126 -10.46 -1.07 -7.22
C TYR A 126 -9.71 -1.73 -8.39
N GLN A 127 -10.36 -2.00 -9.52
CA GLN A 127 -9.67 -2.48 -10.72
C GLN A 127 -8.76 -1.41 -11.32
N ASN A 128 -9.22 -0.15 -11.39
CA ASN A 128 -8.38 0.95 -11.89
C ASN A 128 -7.18 1.21 -10.98
N LEU A 129 -7.33 1.11 -9.66
CA LEU A 129 -6.20 1.19 -8.72
C LEU A 129 -5.19 0.06 -8.95
N LEU A 130 -5.66 -1.19 -9.09
CA LEU A 130 -4.79 -2.32 -9.38
C LEU A 130 -4.01 -2.10 -10.67
N ASN A 131 -4.69 -1.73 -11.76
CA ASN A 131 -4.06 -1.46 -13.05
C ASN A 131 -3.01 -0.36 -12.95
N THR A 132 -3.29 0.71 -12.20
CA THR A 132 -2.34 1.80 -11.96
C THR A 132 -1.09 1.31 -11.25
N MET A 133 -1.24 0.50 -10.19
CA MET A 133 -0.11 -0.07 -9.46
C MET A 133 0.70 -1.07 -10.31
N MET A 134 0.03 -1.85 -11.17
CA MET A 134 0.68 -2.79 -12.10
C MET A 134 1.52 -2.04 -13.14
N GLN A 135 0.98 -0.97 -13.73
CA GLN A 135 1.71 -0.12 -14.69
C GLN A 135 2.91 0.56 -14.04
N PHE A 136 2.75 1.06 -12.81
CA PHE A 136 3.85 1.58 -12.02
C PHE A 136 4.92 0.52 -11.77
N GLY A 137 4.51 -0.68 -11.36
CA GLY A 137 5.39 -1.82 -11.13
C GLY A 137 6.20 -2.22 -12.35
N GLU A 138 5.57 -2.26 -13.52
CA GLU A 138 6.24 -2.53 -14.79
C GLU A 138 7.28 -1.46 -15.13
N ARG A 139 6.90 -0.18 -15.01
CA ARG A 139 7.81 0.95 -15.29
C ARG A 139 9.04 0.95 -14.39
N GLU A 140 8.85 0.72 -13.09
CA GLU A 140 9.93 0.71 -12.10
C GLU A 140 10.61 -0.67 -11.97
N SER A 141 10.24 -1.65 -12.82
CA SER A 141 10.77 -3.03 -12.79
C SER A 141 10.67 -3.69 -11.40
N LEU A 142 9.52 -3.53 -10.74
CA LEU A 142 9.25 -4.07 -9.40
C LEU A 142 8.56 -5.43 -9.48
N ASP A 143 8.96 -6.34 -8.59
CA ASP A 143 8.32 -7.66 -8.46
C ASP A 143 7.03 -7.59 -7.63
N PHE A 144 6.99 -6.68 -6.65
CA PHE A 144 5.89 -6.54 -5.70
C PHE A 144 5.81 -5.11 -5.12
N LEU A 145 4.66 -4.79 -4.51
CA LEU A 145 4.47 -3.62 -3.66
C LEU A 145 4.10 -4.05 -2.24
N VAL A 146 4.53 -3.28 -1.24
CA VAL A 146 4.10 -3.47 0.14
C VAL A 146 2.80 -2.69 0.36
N LEU A 147 1.75 -3.39 0.77
CA LEU A 147 0.45 -2.80 1.05
C LEU A 147 0.23 -2.70 2.55
N THR A 148 -0.34 -1.58 2.99
CA THR A 148 -1.01 -1.50 4.27
C THR A 148 -2.40 -0.91 4.09
N LEU A 149 -3.41 -1.68 4.47
CA LEU A 149 -4.82 -1.39 4.21
C LEU A 149 -5.64 -1.46 5.50
N THR A 150 -6.71 -0.69 5.58
CA THR A 150 -7.75 -0.90 6.61
C THR A 150 -8.45 -2.25 6.38
N CYS A 151 -9.22 -2.70 7.37
CA CYS A 151 -9.99 -3.95 7.24
C CYS A 151 -10.95 -3.90 6.03
N ASP A 152 -11.65 -2.78 5.86
CA ASP A 152 -12.63 -2.59 4.78
C ASP A 152 -11.95 -2.48 3.42
N GLU A 153 -10.82 -1.78 3.32
CA GLU A 153 -10.02 -1.69 2.10
C GLU A 153 -9.48 -3.06 1.66
N TYR A 154 -9.01 -3.87 2.62
CA TYR A 154 -8.60 -5.26 2.33
C TYR A 154 -9.80 -6.11 1.86
N HIS A 155 -10.96 -5.98 2.48
CA HIS A 155 -12.15 -6.71 2.06
C HIS A 155 -12.59 -6.31 0.65
N ASN A 156 -12.61 -5.01 0.38
CA ASN A 156 -13.02 -4.46 -0.91
C ASN A 156 -12.02 -4.81 -2.03
N SER A 157 -10.71 -4.75 -1.77
CA SER A 157 -9.69 -5.14 -2.75
C SER A 157 -9.74 -6.64 -3.09
N ARG A 158 -10.24 -7.48 -2.19
CA ARG A 158 -10.55 -8.89 -2.48
C ARG A 158 -11.79 -9.05 -3.37
N ILE A 159 -12.90 -8.45 -2.97
CA ILE A 159 -14.19 -8.62 -3.65
C ILE A 159 -14.21 -7.93 -5.00
N TYR A 160 -13.86 -6.66 -5.03
CA TYR A 160 -14.01 -5.78 -6.20
C TYR A 160 -12.74 -5.74 -7.06
N GLY A 161 -11.57 -5.94 -6.44
CA GLY A 161 -10.29 -5.86 -7.13
C GLY A 161 -9.71 -7.20 -7.58
N SER A 162 -10.03 -8.30 -6.89
CA SER A 162 -9.35 -9.60 -7.07
C SER A 162 -7.82 -9.51 -6.98
N TRP A 163 -7.30 -8.73 -6.03
CA TRP A 163 -5.88 -8.39 -5.97
C TRP A 163 -4.97 -9.62 -5.73
N PRO A 164 -3.84 -9.77 -6.47
CA PRO A 164 -2.96 -10.92 -6.38
C PRO A 164 -1.94 -10.81 -5.24
N TYR A 165 -2.35 -11.14 -4.01
CA TYR A 165 -1.45 -11.15 -2.85
C TYR A 165 -0.50 -12.37 -2.84
N ILE A 166 0.77 -12.12 -2.53
CA ILE A 166 1.80 -13.15 -2.28
C ILE A 166 1.87 -13.46 -0.78
N LEU A 167 1.74 -12.42 0.05
CA LEU A 167 1.76 -12.49 1.50
C LEU A 167 0.59 -11.70 2.05
N GLU A 168 -0.02 -12.23 3.11
CA GLU A 168 -1.14 -11.61 3.80
C GLU A 168 -0.97 -11.74 5.32
N ILE A 169 -0.94 -10.60 6.00
CA ILE A 169 -0.98 -10.49 7.45
C ILE A 169 -2.30 -9.79 7.78
N LYS A 170 -3.25 -10.57 8.30
CA LYS A 170 -4.60 -10.09 8.60
C LYS A 170 -4.57 -9.04 9.72
N PRO A 171 -5.54 -8.09 9.75
CA PRO A 171 -5.71 -7.12 10.83
C PRO A 171 -5.62 -7.72 12.23
N SER A 172 -6.31 -8.85 12.48
CA SER A 172 -6.31 -9.55 13.77
C SER A 172 -4.96 -10.14 14.20
N SER A 173 -4.00 -10.23 13.27
CA SER A 173 -2.64 -10.76 13.50
C SER A 173 -1.56 -9.66 13.49
N SER A 174 -1.98 -8.40 13.28
CA SER A 174 -1.13 -7.21 13.27
C SER A 174 -1.27 -6.46 14.59
N SER A 175 -0.20 -5.79 15.04
CA SER A 175 -0.25 -4.98 16.26
C SER A 175 -0.95 -3.64 16.08
N ASP A 176 -1.02 -3.14 14.83
CA ASP A 176 -1.61 -1.85 14.47
C ASP A 176 -3.06 -1.97 13.97
N GLY A 177 -3.59 -3.19 13.89
CA GLY A 177 -4.95 -3.45 13.40
C GLY A 177 -5.12 -3.28 11.89
N PHE A 178 -4.03 -3.09 11.13
CA PHE A 178 -4.08 -2.98 9.68
C PHE A 178 -3.79 -4.32 9.00
N PHE A 179 -4.33 -4.49 7.81
CA PHE A 179 -3.85 -5.53 6.90
C PHE A 179 -2.48 -5.11 6.37
N HIS A 180 -1.51 -6.03 6.37
CA HIS A 180 -0.25 -5.85 5.66
C HIS A 180 -0.07 -6.96 4.64
N GLY A 181 0.38 -6.62 3.44
CA GLY A 181 0.55 -7.63 2.39
C GLY A 181 1.59 -7.28 1.35
N LEU A 182 1.94 -8.27 0.54
CA LEU A 182 2.77 -8.08 -0.65
C LEU A 182 1.91 -8.29 -1.89
N LEU A 183 1.68 -7.24 -2.67
CA LEU A 183 0.97 -7.30 -3.94
C LEU A 183 1.92 -7.79 -5.03
N SER A 184 1.57 -8.87 -5.73
CA SER A 184 2.35 -9.30 -6.89
C SER A 184 2.14 -8.35 -8.07
N LEU A 185 3.23 -7.87 -8.66
CA LEU A 185 3.18 -7.06 -9.89
C LEU A 185 3.49 -7.88 -11.14
N LYS A 186 3.86 -9.15 -10.98
CA LYS A 186 4.07 -10.05 -12.10
C LYS A 186 2.71 -10.44 -12.65
N ASN A 187 2.47 -10.06 -13.90
CA ASN A 187 1.46 -10.69 -14.72
C ASN A 187 1.80 -12.19 -14.79
N LYS A 188 1.19 -12.99 -13.91
CA LYS A 188 0.94 -14.38 -14.22
C LYS A 188 0.05 -14.30 -15.46
N LYS A 189 0.64 -14.31 -16.66
CA LYS A 189 -0.11 -14.63 -17.90
C LYS A 189 -0.97 -15.81 -17.47
N GLN A 190 -2.27 -15.58 -17.37
CA GLN A 190 -3.22 -16.55 -16.85
C GLN A 190 -3.05 -17.80 -17.71
N ARG A 191 -2.19 -18.73 -17.27
CA ARG A 191 -2.31 -20.11 -17.66
C ARG A 191 -3.55 -20.55 -16.90
N LEU A 192 -4.72 -20.31 -17.51
CA LEU A 192 -5.87 -21.19 -17.32
C LEU A 192 -5.38 -22.58 -17.70
N GLY A 193 -4.84 -23.27 -16.71
CA GLY A 193 -3.97 -24.42 -16.89
C GLY A 193 -3.55 -24.89 -15.52
N THR A 194 -4.54 -25.40 -14.79
CA THR A 194 -4.41 -26.30 -13.64
C THR A 194 -3.39 -25.90 -12.57
N SER A 195 -3.93 -25.35 -11.47
CA SER A 195 -3.64 -25.77 -10.11
C SER A 195 -2.28 -26.45 -9.89
N SER A 196 -1.23 -25.67 -9.69
CA SER A 196 -0.08 -26.13 -8.90
C SER A 196 -0.06 -25.37 -7.59
N ASN A 197 -0.36 -26.09 -6.52
CA ASN A 197 -0.18 -25.70 -5.13
C ASN A 197 1.30 -25.41 -4.84
N GLN A 198 1.84 -24.28 -5.29
CA GLN A 198 2.97 -23.66 -4.59
C GLN A 198 2.40 -22.88 -3.42
N LYS A 199 2.03 -23.65 -2.40
CA LYS A 199 1.85 -23.14 -1.05
C LYS A 199 3.23 -22.69 -0.61
N PHE A 200 3.50 -21.39 -0.66
CA PHE A 200 4.59 -20.82 0.12
C PHE A 200 4.17 -20.99 1.59
N GLU A 201 4.43 -22.17 2.15
CA GLU A 201 4.54 -22.32 3.60
C GLU A 201 5.80 -21.54 3.98
N ILE A 202 5.64 -20.23 4.15
CA ILE A 202 6.53 -19.48 5.02
C ILE A 202 6.26 -20.08 6.39
N LEU A 203 7.05 -21.11 6.74
CA LEU A 203 7.19 -21.60 8.09
C LEU A 203 7.67 -20.41 8.93
N LEU A 204 6.71 -19.62 9.41
CA LEU A 204 6.89 -18.80 10.59
C LEU A 204 7.04 -19.80 11.74
N THR A 205 8.21 -20.41 11.87
CA THR A 205 8.62 -21.05 13.10
C THR A 205 8.64 -19.95 14.15
N VAL A 206 7.51 -19.82 14.87
CA VAL A 206 7.48 -19.12 16.14
C VAL A 206 8.50 -19.84 17.01
N PRO A 207 9.57 -19.19 17.48
CA PRO A 207 10.46 -19.84 18.44
C PRO A 207 9.59 -20.27 19.61
N ALA A 208 9.60 -21.57 19.91
CA ALA A 208 8.98 -22.11 21.10
C ALA A 208 9.50 -21.27 22.27
N ASN A 209 8.58 -20.61 22.96
CA ASN A 209 8.88 -19.85 24.15
C ASN A 209 9.41 -20.86 25.18
N ASP A 210 10.72 -20.87 25.43
CA ASP A 210 11.34 -21.60 26.52
C ASP A 210 10.82 -21.01 27.84
N GLN A 211 9.64 -21.45 28.26
CA GLN A 211 9.19 -21.27 29.63
C GLN A 211 10.04 -22.17 30.50
N ASN A 212 11.05 -21.58 31.15
CA ASN A 212 11.72 -22.20 32.28
C ASN A 212 10.66 -22.64 33.30
N PRO A 213 10.66 -23.92 33.74
CA PRO A 213 9.75 -24.39 34.76
C PRO A 213 10.04 -23.65 36.07
N THR A 214 9.05 -22.90 36.56
CA THR A 214 9.09 -22.32 37.91
C THR A 214 8.95 -23.46 38.91
N GLU A 215 10.04 -23.84 39.57
CA GLU A 215 9.99 -24.70 40.75
C GLU A 215 9.18 -23.99 41.85
N ARG A 216 8.01 -24.54 42.17
CA ARG A 216 7.27 -24.15 43.38
C ARG A 216 7.82 -24.94 44.55
N THR A 217 8.63 -24.31 45.39
CA THR A 217 8.92 -24.80 46.73
C THR A 217 7.69 -24.56 47.61
N VAL A 218 7.04 -25.63 48.04
CA VAL A 218 6.02 -25.60 49.09
C VAL A 218 6.77 -25.62 50.44
N GLN A 219 6.51 -24.63 51.29
CA GLN A 219 6.86 -24.65 52.71
C GLN A 219 5.63 -25.02 53.53
#